data_AF-A0A3P7RHD0-F1
#
_entry.id   AF-A0A3P7RHD0-F1
#
_cell.length_a   1.000
_cell.length_b   1.000
_cell.length_c   1.000
_cell.angle_alpha   90.00
_cell.angle_beta   90.00
_cell.angle_gamma   90.00
#
_symmetry.space_group_name_H-M   'P 1'
#
loop_
_entity.id
_entity.type
_entity.pdbx_description
1 polymer ?
#
loop_
_entity_poly.entity_id
_entity_poly.type
_entity_poly.pdbx_seq_one_letter_code
_entity_poly.pdbx_strand_id
1 'polypeptide(L)'
;MALHVSKPGASLLVKLWDCQEVNEFKLLLERFYKGPWDTNSGPTAASSPAVRVLKPPASRKDSAEIYICARGFCLSPPPINK
;
A
#
# COMPACT_ATOMS: atom_id res chain seq x y z
N MET A 1 -13.40 -2.62 -7.16
CA MET A 1 -13.24 -4.09 -7.31
C MET A 1 -12.20 -4.68 -6.36
N ALA A 2 -10.95 -4.18 -6.30
CA ALA A 2 -9.90 -4.75 -5.43
C ALA A 2 -10.33 -4.95 -3.96
N LEU A 3 -11.06 -3.99 -3.37
CA LEU A 3 -11.58 -4.10 -1.99
C LEU A 3 -12.57 -5.26 -1.78
N HIS A 4 -13.30 -5.66 -2.83
CA HIS A 4 -14.34 -6.69 -2.73
C HIS A 4 -13.79 -8.11 -2.90
N VAL A 5 -12.61 -8.24 -3.50
CA VAL A 5 -11.95 -9.54 -3.75
C VAL A 5 -10.76 -9.79 -2.83
N SER A 6 -10.34 -8.78 -2.07
CA SER A 6 -9.22 -8.88 -1.14
C SER A 6 -9.66 -9.57 0.15
N LYS A 7 -8.96 -10.65 0.52
CA LYS A 7 -9.06 -11.22 1.87
C LYS A 7 -8.41 -10.30 2.92
N PRO A 8 -8.81 -10.35 4.20
CA PRO A 8 -8.10 -9.66 5.27
C PRO A 8 -6.59 -9.95 5.24
N GLY A 9 -5.78 -8.92 5.41
CA GLY A 9 -4.32 -9.00 5.33
C GLY A 9 -3.73 -9.07 3.91
N ALA A 10 -4.56 -9.09 2.85
CA ALA A 10 -4.08 -9.16 1.48
C ALA A 10 -3.18 -7.99 1.09
N SER A 11 -2.38 -8.20 0.04
CA SER A 11 -1.57 -7.18 -0.61
C SER A 11 -2.18 -6.81 -1.94
N LEU A 12 -2.06 -5.54 -2.32
CA LEU A 12 -2.43 -5.02 -3.63
C LEU A 12 -1.18 -4.48 -4.31
N LEU A 13 -0.95 -4.88 -5.55
CA LEU A 13 0.08 -4.33 -6.41
C LEU A 13 -0.58 -3.84 -7.68
N VAL A 14 -0.40 -2.56 -8.00
CA VAL A 14 -0.97 -1.93 -9.19
C VAL A 14 0.18 -1.35 -10.01
N LYS A 15 0.15 -1.58 -11.33
CA LYS A 15 1.00 -0.89 -12.29
C LYS A 15 0.26 0.33 -12.82
N LEU A 16 0.89 1.50 -12.79
CA LEU A 16 0.30 2.77 -13.16
C LEU A 16 1.33 3.67 -13.85
N TRP A 17 0.85 4.75 -14.45
CA TRP A 17 1.66 5.77 -15.08
C TRP A 17 1.76 6.92 -14.08
N ASP A 18 2.95 7.48 -13.94
CA ASP A 18 3.21 8.56 -13.00
C ASP A 18 2.47 9.82 -13.45
N CYS A 19 1.58 10.29 -12.57
CA CYS A 19 0.71 11.43 -12.79
C CYS A 19 0.31 12.04 -11.44
N GLN A 20 -0.31 13.22 -11.47
CA GLN A 20 -0.68 13.96 -10.26
C GLN A 20 -1.63 13.17 -9.33
N GLU A 21 -2.50 12.34 -9.90
CA GLU A 21 -3.52 11.57 -9.20
C GLU A 21 -2.94 10.41 -8.37
N VAL A 22 -1.67 10.05 -8.59
CA VAL A 22 -0.97 8.96 -7.87
C VAL A 22 -0.97 9.20 -6.37
N ASN A 23 -0.76 10.46 -5.95
CA ASN A 23 -0.73 10.82 -4.54
C ASN A 23 -2.12 10.69 -3.89
N GLU A 24 -3.18 11.11 -4.58
CA GLU A 24 -4.55 10.95 -4.10
C GLU A 24 -4.94 9.47 -4.00
N PHE A 25 -4.55 8.67 -5.00
CA PHE A 25 -4.79 7.23 -4.99
C PHE A 25 -4.03 6.53 -3.85
N LYS A 26 -2.78 6.94 -3.58
CA LYS A 26 -2.02 6.45 -2.42
C LYS A 26 -2.76 6.75 -1.11
N LEU A 27 -3.20 8.00 -0.89
CA LEU A 27 -3.94 8.41 0.31
C LEU A 27 -5.26 7.63 0.47
N LEU A 28 -5.94 7.33 -0.64
CA LEU A 28 -7.13 6.49 -0.64
C LEU A 28 -6.82 5.07 -0.15
N LEU A 29 -5.74 4.46 -0.66
CA LEU A 29 -5.32 3.11 -0.26
C LEU A 29 -4.91 3.04 1.21
N GLU A 30 -4.27 4.07 1.76
CA GLU A 30 -3.90 4.12 3.18
C GLU A 30 -5.11 4.03 4.14
N ARG A 31 -6.33 4.30 3.65
CA ARG A 31 -7.56 4.08 4.42
C ARG A 31 -7.86 2.60 4.63
N PHE A 32 -7.51 1.75 3.66
CA PHE A 32 -7.86 0.33 3.62
C PHE A 32 -6.68 -0.61 3.87
N TYR A 33 -5.44 -0.13 3.87
CA TYR A 33 -4.22 -0.94 4.04
C TYR A 33 -3.41 -0.43 5.22
N LYS A 34 -3.10 -1.32 6.17
CA LYS A 34 -2.52 -0.95 7.48
C LYS A 34 -1.16 -1.61 7.79
N GLY A 35 -0.61 -2.40 6.86
CA GLY A 35 0.59 -3.19 7.12
C GLY A 35 0.30 -4.41 8.01
N PRO A 36 1.29 -5.04 8.63
CA PRO A 36 2.71 -4.64 8.66
C PRO A 36 3.45 -5.01 7.37
N TRP A 37 4.57 -4.34 7.11
CA TRP A 37 5.53 -4.79 6.11
C TRP A 37 6.40 -5.94 6.64
N ASP A 38 6.58 -5.94 7.97
CA ASP A 38 7.49 -6.82 8.67
C ASP A 38 6.72 -7.49 9.82
N THR A 39 6.55 -8.81 9.79
CA THR A 39 5.95 -9.56 10.91
C THR A 39 6.90 -9.71 12.10
N ASN A 40 8.18 -9.34 11.94
CA ASN A 40 9.25 -9.52 12.91
C ASN A 40 9.71 -8.21 13.57
N SER A 41 9.17 -7.06 13.18
CA SER A 41 9.53 -5.79 13.80
C SER A 41 8.73 -5.57 15.08
N GLY A 42 9.41 -5.55 16.23
CA GLY A 42 8.80 -5.14 17.49
C GLY A 42 8.23 -3.71 17.43
N PRO A 43 7.48 -3.28 18.47
CA PRO A 43 6.71 -2.03 18.50
C PRO A 43 7.53 -0.72 18.39
N THR A 44 8.85 -0.81 18.23
CA THR A 44 9.80 0.31 18.22
C THR A 44 10.42 0.60 16.84
N ALA A 45 10.21 -0.25 15.83
CA ALA A 45 10.66 0.06 14.48
C ALA A 45 9.72 1.11 13.87
N ALA A 46 10.28 2.22 13.37
CA ALA A 46 9.52 3.21 12.62
C ALA A 46 8.69 2.50 11.55
N SER A 47 7.37 2.47 11.75
CA SER A 47 6.43 1.72 10.93
C SER A 47 6.59 2.16 9.48
N SER A 48 7.13 1.27 8.63
CA SER A 48 7.16 1.51 7.19
C SER A 48 5.72 1.73 6.71
N PRO A 49 5.44 2.75 5.87
CA PRO A 49 4.09 3.04 5.42
C PRO A 49 3.49 1.82 4.71
N ALA A 50 2.24 1.53 5.02
CA ALA A 50 1.51 0.39 4.46
C ALA A 50 1.36 0.46 2.93
N VAL A 51 1.45 1.66 2.36
CA VAL A 51 1.34 1.93 0.92
C VAL A 51 2.60 2.64 0.43
N ARG A 52 3.23 2.08 -0.62
CA ARG A 52 4.50 2.55 -1.19
C ARG A 52 4.38 2.70 -2.70
N VAL A 53 4.90 3.81 -3.22
CA VAL A 53 5.18 3.96 -4.65
C VAL A 53 6.57 3.40 -4.93
N LEU A 54 6.70 2.60 -6.00
CA LEU A 54 7.89 1.86 -6.36
C LEU A 54 8.21 2.07 -7.84
N LYS A 55 9.49 2.26 -8.16
CA LYS A 55 10.05 2.18 -9.52
C LYS A 55 11.00 0.98 -9.56
N PRO A 56 10.50 -0.25 -9.85
CA PRO A 56 11.33 -1.44 -9.80
C PRO A 56 12.36 -1.45 -10.94
N PRO A 57 13.52 -2.13 -10.80
CA PRO A 57 14.52 -2.24 -11.86
C PRO A 57 14.00 -2.87 -13.17
N ALA A 58 12.92 -3.66 -13.08
CA ALA A 58 12.24 -4.23 -14.24
C ALA A 58 11.50 -3.18 -15.10
N SER A 59 11.22 -2.00 -14.54
CA SER A 59 10.67 -0.87 -15.29
C SER A 59 11.80 -0.02 -15.88
N ARG A 60 11.69 0.34 -17.16
CA ARG A 60 12.68 1.21 -17.82
C ARG A 60 12.82 2.54 -17.06
N LYS A 61 14.06 3.01 -16.88
CA LYS A 61 14.37 4.20 -16.06
C LYS A 61 13.72 5.48 -16.56
N ASP A 62 13.57 5.60 -17.88
CA ASP A 62 12.99 6.74 -18.61
C ASP A 62 11.47 6.63 -18.83
N SER A 63 10.86 5.51 -18.46
CA SER A 63 9.41 5.32 -18.54
C SER A 63 8.72 6.02 -17.37
N ALA A 64 7.55 6.61 -17.63
CA ALA A 64 6.63 7.09 -16.59
C ALA A 64 5.97 5.94 -15.79
N GLU A 65 6.24 4.68 -16.12
CA GLU A 65 5.66 3.54 -15.39
C GLU A 65 6.15 3.49 -13.93
N ILE A 66 5.21 3.34 -13.00
CA ILE A 66 5.44 3.15 -11.58
C ILE A 66 4.50 2.07 -11.04
N TYR A 67 4.75 1.64 -9.81
CA TYR A 67 3.93 0.67 -9.12
C TYR A 67 3.50 1.23 -7.76
N ILE A 68 2.25 0.98 -7.37
CA ILE A 68 1.83 1.15 -5.98
C ILE A 68 1.68 -0.24 -5.36
N CYS A 69 2.35 -0.45 -4.23
CA CYS A 69 2.19 -1.63 -3.41
C CYS A 69 1.57 -1.25 -2.06
N ALA A 70 0.42 -1.84 -1.74
CA ALA A 70 -0.30 -1.66 -0.48
C ALA A 70 -0.40 -3.01 0.25
N ARG A 71 -0.20 -3.03 1.57
CA ARG A 71 -0.21 -4.27 2.37
C ARG A 71 -1.10 -4.19 3.61
N GLY A 72 -1.62 -5.36 4.01
CA GLY A 72 -2.45 -5.48 5.19
C GLY A 72 -3.86 -4.94 4.95
N PHE A 73 -4.57 -5.48 3.96
CA PHE A 73 -5.95 -5.09 3.68
C PHE A 73 -6.86 -5.24 4.91
N CYS A 74 -7.60 -4.20 5.25
CA CYS A 74 -8.48 -4.14 6.40
C CYS A 74 -9.71 -3.25 6.09
N LEU A 75 -10.91 -3.86 6.04
CA LEU A 75 -12.18 -3.14 5.82
C LEU A 75 -12.72 -2.45 7.08
N SER A 76 -12.30 -2.91 8.26
CA SER A 76 -12.66 -2.30 9.54
C SER A 76 -11.51 -1.44 10.06
N PRO A 77 -11.76 -0.24 10.59
CA PRO A 77 -10.80 0.39 11.49
C PRO A 77 -10.56 -0.56 12.68
N PRO A 78 -9.32 -0.70 13.19
CA PRO A 78 -9.14 -1.34 14.49
C PRO A 78 -10.00 -0.60 15.53
N PRO A 79 -10.67 -1.31 16.46
CA PRO A 79 -11.47 -0.66 17.49
C PRO A 79 -10.58 0.31 18.28
N ILE A 80 -11.08 1.53 18.48
CA ILE A 80 -10.48 2.48 19.42
C ILE A 80 -10.74 1.89 20.80
N ASN A 81 -9.73 1.25 21.41
CA ASN A 81 -9.78 0.96 22.84
C ASN A 81 -9.84 2.30 23.57
N LYS A 82 -10.99 2.58 24.19
CA LYS A 82 -11.17 3.66 25.17
C LYS A 82 -10.52 3.27 26.49
#